data_AF-A0A7Y2I3R0-F1
#
_entry.id   AF-A0A7Y2I3R0-F1
#
_cell.length_a   1.000
_cell.length_b   1.000
_cell.length_c   1.000
_cell.angle_alpha   90.00
_cell.angle_beta   90.00
_cell.angle_gamma   90.00
#
_symmetry.space_group_name_H-M   'P 1'
#
loop_
_entity.id
_entity.type
_entity.pdbx_description
1 polymer ?
#
loop_
_entity_poly.entity_id
_entity_poly.type
_entity_poly.pdbx_seq_one_letter_code
_entity_poly.pdbx_strand_id
1 'polypeptide(L)'
;ILALAFVAALGPGIENAIIAIAITSWPPYARISRAETITIRNSDFIRAIRLQGAGPLRIITKHIMPLCLSSLIVRVTLDMAGIILTAAGLGFLGLGAQPPSPEWGAMTSAGRSFILDQWWLITMPGTAIFVVSLAFNLLGDGLREVLDPKSDS
;
A
#
# COMPACT_ATOMS: atom_id res chain seq x y z
N ILE A 1 10.79 -7.35 2.56
CA ILE A 1 11.47 -8.67 2.70
C ILE A 1 10.53 -9.74 3.28
N LEU A 2 9.81 -9.48 4.39
CA LEU A 2 8.82 -10.44 4.91
C LEU A 2 7.75 -10.85 3.87
N ALA A 3 7.26 -9.91 3.05
CA ALA A 3 6.31 -10.19 1.97
C ALA A 3 6.83 -11.20 0.93
N LEU A 4 8.07 -11.01 0.49
CA LEU A 4 8.76 -11.90 -0.46
C LEU A 4 8.96 -13.30 0.13
N ALA A 5 9.31 -13.39 1.42
CA ALA A 5 9.48 -14.67 2.11
C ALA A 5 8.17 -15.45 2.26
N PHE A 6 7.05 -14.75 2.53
CA PHE A 6 5.73 -15.38 2.59
C PHE A 6 5.26 -15.87 1.22
N VAL A 7 5.38 -15.07 0.16
CA VAL A 7 4.96 -15.51 -1.19
C VAL A 7 5.81 -16.68 -1.68
N ALA A 8 7.12 -16.66 -1.44
CA ALA A 8 7.99 -17.79 -1.76
C ALA A 8 7.57 -19.09 -1.04
N ALA A 9 6.92 -18.99 0.12
CA ALA A 9 6.40 -20.13 0.86
C ALA A 9 4.99 -20.59 0.41
N LEU A 10 4.12 -19.68 -0.05
CA LEU A 10 2.75 -20.02 -0.49
C LEU A 10 2.67 -20.58 -1.92
N GLY A 11 3.70 -20.38 -2.74
CA GLY A 11 3.72 -20.84 -4.13
C GLY A 11 3.09 -19.86 -5.13
N PRO A 12 3.30 -20.08 -6.44
CA PRO A 12 2.95 -19.13 -7.50
C PRO A 12 1.43 -18.92 -7.63
N GLY A 13 1.02 -17.68 -7.83
CA GLY A 13 -0.38 -17.31 -8.11
C GLY A 13 -0.75 -15.90 -7.69
N ILE A 14 -1.65 -15.24 -8.42
CA ILE A 14 -2.13 -13.88 -8.09
C ILE A 14 -2.74 -13.86 -6.68
N GLU A 15 -3.61 -14.81 -6.35
CA GLU A 15 -4.30 -14.84 -5.05
C GLU A 15 -3.30 -14.96 -3.90
N ASN A 16 -2.32 -15.86 -4.02
CA ASN A 16 -1.27 -16.06 -3.01
C ASN A 16 -0.42 -14.80 -2.84
N ALA A 17 -0.07 -14.13 -3.95
CA ALA A 17 0.66 -12.87 -3.91
C ALA A 17 -0.15 -11.77 -3.19
N ILE A 18 -1.45 -11.64 -3.49
CA ILE A 18 -2.34 -10.67 -2.84
C ILE A 18 -2.44 -10.95 -1.33
N ILE A 19 -2.69 -12.21 -0.94
CA ILE A 19 -2.83 -12.60 0.47
C ILE A 19 -1.55 -12.29 1.25
N ALA A 20 -0.39 -12.67 0.71
CA ALA A 20 0.88 -12.42 1.38
C ALA A 20 1.20 -10.94 1.49
N ILE A 21 0.94 -10.13 0.45
CA ILE A 21 1.10 -8.68 0.51
C ILE A 21 0.16 -8.10 1.57
N ALA A 22 -1.11 -8.50 1.61
CA ALA A 22 -2.08 -8.02 2.59
C ALA A 22 -1.67 -8.33 4.04
N ILE A 23 -1.26 -9.58 4.32
CA ILE A 23 -0.80 -10.02 5.64
C ILE A 23 0.49 -9.31 6.05
N THR A 24 1.39 -9.02 5.12
CA THR A 24 2.64 -8.34 5.49
C THR A 24 2.50 -6.83 5.59
N SER A 25 1.44 -6.26 4.99
CA SER A 25 1.17 -4.81 5.03
C SER A 25 0.29 -4.40 6.21
N TRP A 26 -0.47 -5.31 6.85
CA TRP A 26 -1.37 -4.96 7.98
C TRP A 26 -0.68 -4.33 9.22
N PRO A 27 0.51 -4.78 9.68
CA PRO A 27 1.05 -4.33 10.97
C PRO A 27 1.39 -2.83 11.03
N PRO A 28 2.02 -2.23 10.00
CA PRO A 28 2.22 -0.78 9.93
C PRO A 28 0.93 0.03 10.07
N TYR A 29 -0.14 -0.36 9.37
CA TYR A 29 -1.44 0.32 9.44
C TYR A 29 -2.05 0.24 10.84
N ALA A 30 -2.02 -0.94 11.47
CA ALA A 30 -2.50 -1.13 12.83
C ALA A 30 -1.71 -0.29 13.85
N ARG A 31 -0.39 -0.17 13.66
CA ARG A 31 0.48 0.65 14.51
C ARG A 31 0.14 2.13 14.41
N ILE A 32 -0.15 2.63 13.21
CA ILE A 32 -0.56 4.03 12.98
C ILE A 32 -1.89 4.32 13.66
N SER A 33 -2.91 3.50 13.41
CA SER A 33 -4.23 3.64 14.04
C SER A 33 -4.13 3.63 15.57
N ARG A 34 -3.28 2.75 16.13
CA ARG A 34 -3.01 2.72 17.57
C ARG A 34 -2.34 3.99 18.08
N ALA A 35 -1.34 4.50 17.36
CA ALA A 35 -0.63 5.73 17.74
C ALA A 35 -1.59 6.93 17.75
N GLU A 36 -2.38 7.11 16.70
CA GLU A 36 -3.38 8.17 16.59
C GLU A 36 -4.43 8.07 17.69
N THR A 37 -4.93 6.86 17.94
CA THR A 37 -5.88 6.59 19.03
C THR A 37 -5.30 7.00 20.40
N ILE A 38 -4.03 6.71 20.68
CA ILE A 38 -3.39 7.09 21.95
C ILE A 38 -3.28 8.61 22.08
N THR A 39 -2.88 9.30 21.01
CA THR A 39 -2.77 10.77 20.98
C THR A 39 -4.12 11.42 21.24
N ILE A 40 -5.18 10.95 20.57
CA ILE A 40 -6.54 11.51 20.70
C ILE A 40 -7.15 11.16 22.05
N ARG A 41 -6.95 9.93 22.55
CA ARG A 41 -7.53 9.44 23.82
C ARG A 41 -7.20 10.36 25.00
N ASN A 42 -6.00 10.91 25.03
CA ASN A 42 -5.53 11.77 26.12
C ASN A 42 -5.87 13.26 25.92
N SER A 43 -6.46 13.63 24.78
CA SER A 43 -6.81 15.02 24.46
C SER A 43 -8.05 15.51 25.23
N ASP A 44 -8.11 16.81 25.47
CA ASP A 44 -9.27 17.48 26.09
C ASP A 44 -10.55 17.31 25.25
N PHE A 45 -10.41 17.08 23.94
CA PHE A 45 -11.52 16.80 23.03
C PHE A 45 -12.33 15.57 23.45
N ILE A 46 -11.66 14.46 23.77
CA ILE A 46 -12.34 13.23 24.22
C ILE A 46 -12.95 13.42 25.61
N ARG A 47 -12.29 14.19 26.49
CA ARG A 47 -12.83 14.53 27.82
C ARG A 47 -14.12 15.33 27.69
N ALA A 48 -14.16 16.34 26.82
CA ALA A 48 -15.35 17.16 26.58
C ALA A 48 -16.51 16.34 25.99
N ILE A 49 -16.25 15.45 25.03
CA ILE A 49 -17.26 14.56 24.45
C ILE A 49 -17.82 13.58 25.48
N ARG A 50 -16.97 13.06 26.36
CA ARG A 50 -17.40 12.18 27.46
C ARG A 50 -18.26 12.94 28.49
N LEU A 51 -17.96 14.20 28.77
CA LEU A 51 -18.78 15.07 29.63
C LEU A 51 -20.18 15.33 29.01
N GLN A 52 -20.31 15.29 27.69
CA GLN A 52 -21.60 15.35 26.99
C GLN A 52 -22.39 14.02 27.01
N GLY A 53 -21.92 13.01 27.75
CA GLY A 53 -22.61 11.72 27.90
C GLY A 53 -22.39 10.73 26.74
N ALA A 54 -21.42 10.97 25.86
CA ALA A 54 -21.13 10.03 24.78
C ALA A 54 -20.46 8.75 25.30
N GLY A 55 -21.04 7.59 24.95
CA GLY A 55 -20.47 6.28 25.27
C GLY A 55 -19.17 5.98 24.49
N PRO A 56 -18.33 5.04 24.98
CA PRO A 56 -17.05 4.69 24.36
C PRO A 56 -17.17 4.30 22.88
N LEU A 57 -18.22 3.55 22.53
CA LEU A 57 -18.44 3.10 21.15
C LEU A 57 -18.66 4.27 20.19
N ARG A 58 -19.48 5.26 20.60
CA ARG A 58 -19.77 6.45 19.80
C ARG A 58 -18.53 7.31 19.58
N ILE A 59 -17.67 7.40 20.60
CA ILE A 59 -16.40 8.12 20.51
C ILE A 59 -15.48 7.44 19.47
N ILE A 60 -15.38 6.12 19.52
CA ILE A 60 -14.53 5.37 18.59
C ILE A 60 -15.06 5.50 17.16
N THR A 61 -16.34 5.17 16.91
CA THR A 61 -16.86 5.09 15.54
C THR A 61 -17.08 6.46 14.88
N LYS A 62 -17.46 7.48 15.65
CA LYS A 62 -17.84 8.79 15.09
C LYS A 62 -16.71 9.82 15.14
N HIS A 63 -15.69 9.62 15.97
CA HIS A 63 -14.61 10.60 16.14
C HIS A 63 -13.23 10.02 15.81
N ILE A 64 -12.88 8.87 16.40
CA ILE A 64 -11.54 8.29 16.21
C ILE A 64 -11.42 7.62 14.84
N MET A 65 -12.38 6.78 14.47
CA MET A 65 -12.37 5.99 13.24
C MET A 65 -12.30 6.84 11.96
N PRO A 66 -13.11 7.90 11.76
CA PRO A 66 -12.98 8.74 10.56
C PRO A 66 -11.64 9.48 10.49
N LEU A 67 -11.06 9.86 11.64
CA LEU A 67 -9.75 10.49 11.67
C LEU A 67 -8.66 9.50 11.24
N CYS A 68 -8.66 8.29 11.81
CA CYS A 68 -7.71 7.25 11.43
C CYS A 68 -7.88 6.82 9.98
N LEU A 69 -9.11 6.79 9.46
CA LEU A 69 -9.39 6.37 8.09
C LEU A 69 -8.76 7.33 7.07
N SER A 70 -8.82 8.65 7.34
CA SER A 70 -8.18 9.66 6.48
C SER A 70 -6.66 9.44 6.40
N SER A 71 -6.00 9.27 7.54
CA SER A 71 -4.57 9.01 7.62
C SER A 71 -4.17 7.68 6.95
N LEU A 72 -5.00 6.64 7.16
CA LEU A 72 -4.81 5.34 6.52
C LEU A 72 -4.91 5.42 5.00
N ILE A 73 -5.86 6.16 4.44
CA ILE A 73 -6.02 6.30 2.98
C ILE A 73 -4.75 6.92 2.38
N VAL A 74 -4.25 8.02 2.94
CA VAL A 74 -3.01 8.66 2.48
C VAL A 74 -1.85 7.70 2.55
N ARG A 75 -1.73 6.99 3.68
CA ARG A 75 -0.65 6.04 3.89
C ARG A 75 -0.69 4.91 2.87
N VAL A 76 -1.87 4.34 2.61
CA VAL A 76 -2.07 3.29 1.62
C VAL A 76 -1.66 3.78 0.24
N THR A 77 -2.03 5.01 -0.14
CA THR A 77 -1.64 5.59 -1.43
C THR A 77 -0.12 5.73 -1.56
N LEU A 78 0.55 6.20 -0.51
CA LEU A 78 2.02 6.32 -0.50
C LEU A 78 2.72 4.95 -0.55
N ASP A 79 2.16 3.95 0.15
CA ASP A 79 2.71 2.60 0.18
C ASP A 79 2.41 1.81 -1.13
N MET A 80 1.48 2.27 -1.98
CA MET A 80 1.11 1.57 -3.23
C MET A 80 2.28 1.35 -4.18
N ALA A 81 3.18 2.32 -4.34
CA ALA A 81 4.34 2.16 -5.21
C ALA A 81 5.25 1.00 -4.75
N GLY A 82 5.42 0.86 -3.42
CA GLY A 82 6.16 -0.26 -2.84
C GLY A 82 5.45 -1.61 -3.05
N ILE A 83 4.12 -1.63 -2.98
CA ILE A 83 3.31 -2.82 -3.24
C ILE A 83 3.39 -3.23 -4.71
N ILE A 84 3.28 -2.29 -5.65
CA ILE A 84 3.43 -2.52 -7.09
C ILE A 84 4.82 -3.10 -7.40
N LEU A 85 5.87 -2.50 -6.85
CA LEU A 85 7.23 -2.97 -7.07
C LEU A 85 7.44 -4.38 -6.48
N THR A 86 6.85 -4.66 -5.32
CA THR A 86 6.89 -5.99 -4.71
C THR A 86 6.16 -7.01 -5.57
N ALA A 87 4.95 -6.68 -6.06
CA ALA A 87 4.17 -7.55 -6.94
C ALA A 87 4.90 -7.83 -8.26
N ALA A 88 5.45 -6.79 -8.90
CA ALA A 88 6.26 -6.94 -10.12
C ALA A 88 7.52 -7.78 -9.87
N GLY A 89 8.18 -7.62 -8.72
CA GLY A 89 9.31 -8.45 -8.32
C GLY A 89 8.95 -9.93 -8.15
N LEU A 90 7.77 -10.22 -7.60
CA LEU A 90 7.24 -11.58 -7.48
C LEU A 90 6.89 -12.18 -8.85
N GLY A 91 6.24 -11.40 -9.71
CA GLY A 91 6.00 -11.74 -11.10
C GLY A 91 7.28 -12.05 -11.87
N PHE A 92 8.29 -11.21 -11.67
CA PHE A 92 9.62 -11.37 -12.24
C PHE A 92 10.29 -12.69 -11.81
N LEU A 93 10.10 -13.09 -10.55
CA LEU A 93 10.57 -14.38 -10.00
C LEU A 93 9.69 -15.58 -10.37
N GLY A 94 8.64 -15.39 -11.17
CA GLY A 94 7.70 -16.45 -11.58
C GLY A 94 6.67 -16.83 -10.52
N LEU A 95 6.58 -16.08 -9.42
CA LEU A 95 5.63 -16.30 -8.33
C LEU A 95 4.33 -15.48 -8.48
N GLY A 96 4.26 -14.62 -9.50
CA GLY A 96 3.08 -13.83 -9.82
C GLY A 96 2.04 -14.59 -10.62
N ALA A 97 1.28 -13.84 -11.42
CA ALA A 97 0.27 -14.41 -12.30
C ALA A 97 0.89 -15.36 -13.32
N GLN A 98 0.24 -16.49 -13.55
CA GLN A 98 0.71 -17.48 -14.52
C GLN A 98 0.04 -17.24 -15.89
N PRO A 99 0.71 -17.63 -17.00
CA PRO A 99 0.08 -17.65 -18.32
C PRO A 99 -1.25 -18.43 -18.26
N PRO A 100 -2.35 -17.97 -18.88
CA PRO A 100 -2.46 -16.97 -19.96
C PRO A 100 -2.65 -15.51 -19.50
N SER A 101 -2.64 -15.23 -18.20
CA SER A 101 -2.88 -13.87 -17.70
C SER A 101 -1.68 -12.95 -17.96
N PRO A 102 -1.88 -11.72 -18.49
CA PRO A 102 -0.79 -10.79 -18.74
C PRO A 102 -0.29 -10.19 -17.42
N GLU A 103 1.00 -10.36 -17.12
CA GLU A 103 1.63 -9.84 -15.90
C GLU A 103 3.00 -9.22 -16.22
N TRP A 104 3.16 -7.94 -15.88
CA TRP A 104 4.30 -7.14 -16.33
C TRP A 104 5.65 -7.63 -15.78
N GLY A 105 5.70 -8.14 -14.55
CA GLY A 105 6.92 -8.72 -13.97
C GLY A 105 7.41 -9.96 -14.74
N ALA A 106 6.50 -10.90 -15.01
CA ALA A 106 6.76 -12.12 -15.75
C ALA A 106 7.10 -11.81 -17.22
N MET A 107 6.43 -10.83 -17.84
CA MET A 107 6.77 -10.35 -19.18
C MET A 107 8.20 -9.79 -19.24
N THR A 108 8.59 -9.02 -18.22
CA THR A 108 9.96 -8.49 -18.09
C THR A 108 10.99 -9.63 -17.94
N SER A 109 10.63 -10.70 -17.22
CA SER A 109 11.48 -11.89 -17.03
C SER A 109 11.64 -12.69 -18.33
N ALA A 110 10.54 -12.97 -19.03
CA ALA A 110 10.53 -13.71 -20.30
C ALA A 110 11.28 -12.97 -21.42
N GLY A 111 11.21 -11.63 -21.44
CA GLY A 111 11.89 -10.81 -22.43
C GLY A 111 13.42 -10.81 -22.32
N ARG A 112 14.03 -11.20 -21.17
CA ARG A 112 15.50 -11.24 -20.98
C ARG A 112 16.22 -12.04 -22.06
N SER A 113 15.62 -13.14 -22.49
CA SER A 113 16.15 -14.03 -23.53
C SER A 113 16.31 -13.34 -24.88
N PHE A 114 15.54 -12.28 -25.12
CA PHE A 114 15.47 -11.54 -26.37
C PHE A 114 16.01 -10.12 -26.24
N ILE A 115 16.75 -9.79 -25.17
CA ILE A 115 17.17 -8.40 -24.92
C ILE A 115 18.06 -7.83 -26.04
N LEU A 116 18.86 -8.68 -26.69
CA LEU A 116 19.78 -8.27 -27.76
C LEU A 116 19.04 -8.08 -29.10
N ASP A 117 17.99 -8.85 -29.36
CA ASP A 117 17.24 -8.80 -30.62
C ASP A 117 15.98 -7.92 -30.55
N GLN A 118 15.31 -7.90 -29.41
CA GLN A 118 14.01 -7.26 -29.17
C GLN A 118 13.95 -6.59 -27.79
N TRP A 119 14.82 -5.61 -27.57
CA TRP A 119 14.92 -4.85 -26.31
C TRP A 119 13.57 -4.27 -25.84
N TRP A 120 12.66 -3.93 -26.76
CA TRP A 120 11.35 -3.34 -26.45
C TRP A 120 10.44 -4.27 -25.63
N LEU A 121 10.63 -5.59 -25.72
CA LEU A 121 9.83 -6.57 -24.98
C LEU A 121 10.01 -6.46 -23.46
N ILE A 122 11.17 -6.00 -23.01
CA ILE A 122 11.48 -5.80 -21.59
C ILE A 122 11.19 -4.36 -21.19
N THR A 123 11.54 -3.38 -22.04
CA THR A 123 11.43 -1.97 -21.67
C THR A 123 9.97 -1.51 -21.59
N MET A 124 9.07 -2.03 -22.41
CA MET A 124 7.64 -1.69 -22.34
C MET A 124 7.00 -2.03 -20.98
N PRO A 125 7.03 -3.29 -20.50
CA PRO A 125 6.48 -3.62 -19.18
C PRO A 125 7.25 -2.94 -18.04
N GLY A 126 8.58 -2.82 -18.14
CA GLY A 126 9.39 -2.11 -17.14
C GLY A 126 9.04 -0.62 -17.01
N THR A 127 8.84 0.07 -18.14
CA THR A 127 8.42 1.47 -18.14
C THR A 127 6.98 1.64 -17.67
N ALA A 128 6.07 0.72 -18.00
CA ALA A 128 4.71 0.72 -17.46
C ALA A 128 4.71 0.63 -15.92
N ILE A 129 5.47 -0.32 -15.35
CA ILE A 129 5.63 -0.44 -13.88
C ILE A 129 6.17 0.86 -13.28
N PHE A 130 7.19 1.46 -13.92
CA PHE A 130 7.80 2.71 -13.47
C PHE A 130 6.80 3.87 -13.48
N VAL A 131 6.10 4.10 -14.60
CA VAL A 131 5.15 5.20 -14.76
C VAL A 131 3.99 5.06 -13.77
N VAL A 132 3.44 3.86 -13.60
CA VAL A 132 2.35 3.63 -12.65
C VAL A 132 2.82 3.84 -11.21
N SER A 133 4.00 3.32 -10.86
CA SER A 133 4.59 3.53 -9.53
C SER A 133 4.85 5.01 -9.24
N LEU A 134 5.33 5.76 -10.23
CA LEU A 134 5.56 7.20 -10.13
C LEU A 134 4.24 7.96 -9.97
N ALA A 135 3.23 7.64 -10.77
CA ALA A 135 1.91 8.27 -10.67
C ALA A 135 1.28 8.08 -9.29
N PHE A 136 1.35 6.88 -8.72
CA PHE A 136 0.88 6.64 -7.35
C PHE A 136 1.71 7.36 -6.28
N ASN A 137 3.04 7.47 -6.46
CA ASN A 137 3.88 8.27 -5.57
C ASN A 137 3.45 9.73 -5.57
N LEU A 138 3.35 10.34 -6.76
CA LEU A 138 2.97 11.75 -6.91
C LEU A 138 1.55 12.01 -6.41
N LEU A 139 0.61 11.08 -6.65
CA LEU A 139 -0.74 11.15 -6.12
C LEU A 139 -0.73 11.11 -4.59
N GLY A 140 0.08 10.24 -3.99
CA GLY A 140 0.21 10.14 -2.54
C GLY A 140 0.81 11.41 -1.92
N ASP A 141 1.82 11.99 -2.57
CA ASP A 141 2.42 13.25 -2.15
C ASP A 141 1.44 14.42 -2.24
N GLY A 142 0.70 14.54 -3.35
CA GLY A 142 -0.33 15.57 -3.49
C GLY A 142 -1.47 15.39 -2.49
N LEU A 143 -1.89 14.15 -2.22
CA LEU A 143 -2.93 13.87 -1.22
C LEU A 143 -2.44 14.20 0.20
N ARG A 144 -1.16 13.93 0.49
CA ARG A 144 -0.52 14.31 1.75
C ARG A 144 -0.48 15.82 1.92
N GLU A 145 -0.12 16.56 0.88
CA GLU A 145 -0.06 18.03 0.91
C GLU A 145 -1.44 18.64 1.17
N VAL A 146 -2.49 18.14 0.52
CA VAL A 146 -3.87 18.61 0.75
C VAL A 146 -4.37 18.30 2.16
N LEU A 147 -3.92 17.20 2.76
CA LEU A 147 -4.41 16.72 4.06
C LEU A 147 -3.55 17.15 5.25
N ASP A 148 -2.37 17.75 5.04
CA ASP A 148 -1.51 18.29 6.09
C ASP A 148 -1.78 19.80 6.26
N PRO A 149 -2.65 20.26 7.18
CA PRO A 149 -3.12 21.65 7.23
C PRO A 149 -2.12 22.60 7.90
N LYS A 150 -0.83 22.23 7.95
CA LYS A 150 0.20 22.89 8.78
C LYS A 150 1.25 23.68 8.00
N SER A 151 1.11 23.83 6.69
CA SER A 151 2.04 24.63 5.87
C SER A 151 1.71 26.13 5.78
N ASP A 152 0.54 26.58 6.24
CA ASP A 152 0.16 28.00 6.26
C ASP A 152 0.24 28.60 7.68
N SER A 153 1.46 28.65 8.26
CA SER A 153 1.73 29.48 9.44
C SER A 153 2.94 30.39 9.25
#